data_AF-A0A975DKZ8-F1
#
_entry.id   AF-A0A975DKZ8-F1
#
_cell.length_a   1.000
_cell.length_b   1.000
_cell.length_c   1.000
_cell.angle_alpha   90.00
_cell.angle_beta   90.00
_cell.angle_gamma   90.00
#
_symmetry.space_group_name_H-M   'P 1'
#
loop_
_entity.id
_entity.type
_entity.pdbx_description
1 polymer ?
#
loop_
_entity_poly.entity_id
_entity_poly.type
_entity_poly.pdbx_seq_one_letter_code
_entity_poly.pdbx_strand_id
1 'polypeptide(L)'
;MLQHLEPNMPHDFDFIIGEWDVTHRRLKKILCNCQDWYEFKGQSSTVKTLGGFGNVEDNHLHFPDSSVRAKAIRSYNATTNEWAIWWLDGRNPSTLDTPVVGQFSNGIGHFFADDQYDGKPIRVRFIWDSTNPELPKWEQAFSDDNGNTWEVNWQMTFRAKSGKNKI
;
A
#
# COMPACT_ATOMS: atom_id res chain seq x y z
N MET A 1 18.34 6.11 -8.42
CA MET A 1 17.16 6.75 -9.04
C MET A 1 17.53 8.16 -9.46
N LEU A 2 16.93 8.65 -10.53
CA LEU A 2 17.11 10.04 -10.96
C LEU A 2 16.65 10.97 -9.83
N GLN A 3 17.44 12.00 -9.51
CA GLN A 3 17.19 12.88 -8.37
C GLN A 3 16.40 14.14 -8.73
N HIS A 4 16.34 14.48 -10.03
CA HIS A 4 15.56 15.61 -10.49
C HIS A 4 14.07 15.29 -10.44
N LEU A 5 13.30 16.19 -9.84
CA LEU A 5 11.84 16.13 -9.77
C LEU A 5 11.27 17.22 -10.67
N GLU A 6 10.23 16.86 -11.41
CA GLU A 6 9.53 17.75 -12.31
C GLU A 6 8.68 18.77 -11.53
N PRO A 7 8.48 19.97 -12.07
CA PRO A 7 7.55 20.93 -11.50
C PRO A 7 6.12 20.37 -11.50
N ASN A 8 5.31 20.77 -10.53
CA ASN A 8 3.91 20.35 -10.35
C ASN A 8 3.69 18.84 -10.09
N MET A 9 4.71 18.13 -9.62
CA MET A 9 4.53 16.77 -9.14
C MET A 9 3.47 16.72 -8.02
N PRO A 10 2.66 15.64 -7.95
CA PRO A 10 1.72 15.46 -6.85
C PRO A 10 2.45 15.18 -5.53
N HIS A 11 1.83 15.58 -4.43
CA HIS A 11 2.39 15.44 -3.08
C HIS A 11 1.63 14.45 -2.19
N ASP A 12 0.60 13.79 -2.73
CA ASP A 12 -0.35 12.99 -1.93
C ASP A 12 0.33 11.89 -1.10
N PHE A 13 1.41 11.29 -1.61
CA PHE A 13 2.18 10.24 -0.94
C PHE A 13 3.46 10.72 -0.24
N ASP A 14 3.71 12.03 -0.16
CA ASP A 14 4.94 12.55 0.46
C ASP A 14 5.09 12.12 1.93
N PHE A 15 3.96 11.87 2.59
CA PHE A 15 3.90 11.39 3.96
C PHE A 15 4.55 10.02 4.19
N ILE A 16 4.78 9.17 3.16
CA ILE A 16 5.46 7.86 3.30
C ILE A 16 6.85 7.80 2.67
N ILE A 17 7.36 8.90 2.09
CA ILE A 17 8.74 8.95 1.58
C ILE A 17 9.74 8.75 2.73
N GLY A 18 10.81 7.99 2.47
CA GLY A 18 11.83 7.62 3.46
C GLY A 18 11.62 6.24 4.08
N GLU A 19 12.23 6.02 5.24
CA GLU A 19 12.25 4.71 5.91
C GLU A 19 11.31 4.64 7.12
N TRP A 20 10.66 3.49 7.26
CA TRP A 20 9.64 3.25 8.26
C TRP A 20 9.80 1.88 8.92
N ASP A 21 9.52 1.83 10.21
CA ASP A 21 9.14 0.60 10.89
C ASP A 21 7.62 0.45 10.81
N VAL A 22 7.17 -0.74 10.43
CA VAL A 22 5.76 -1.03 10.15
C VAL A 22 5.26 -2.10 11.10
N THR A 23 4.08 -1.88 11.68
CA THR A 23 3.36 -2.93 12.41
C THR A 23 2.19 -3.38 11.56
N HIS A 24 2.13 -4.68 11.31
CA HIS A 24 1.12 -5.32 10.49
C HIS A 24 0.17 -6.15 11.35
N ARG A 25 -1.09 -6.17 10.95
CA ARG A 25 -2.07 -7.16 11.37
C ARG A 25 -2.74 -7.74 10.12
N ARG A 26 -2.61 -9.04 9.86
CA ARG A 26 -3.22 -9.71 8.68
C ARG A 26 -4.05 -10.92 9.09
N LEU A 27 -5.24 -11.09 8.51
CA LEU A 27 -6.07 -12.26 8.77
C LEU A 27 -5.33 -13.55 8.37
N LYS A 28 -5.52 -14.61 9.17
CA LYS A 28 -4.91 -15.92 8.87
C LYS A 28 -5.58 -16.60 7.69
N LYS A 29 -6.88 -16.35 7.50
CA LYS A 29 -7.69 -16.80 6.36
C LYS A 29 -8.63 -15.67 5.96
N ILE A 30 -8.84 -15.50 4.66
CA ILE A 30 -9.61 -14.37 4.10
C ILE A 30 -10.88 -14.95 3.45
N LEU A 31 -11.99 -14.24 3.55
CA LEU A 31 -13.31 -14.57 3.01
C LEU A 31 -13.86 -15.91 3.54
N CYS A 32 -13.67 -16.14 4.83
CA CYS A 32 -14.21 -17.32 5.51
C CYS A 32 -14.69 -17.01 6.94
N ASN A 33 -15.04 -15.75 7.22
CA ASN A 33 -15.42 -15.26 8.55
C ASN A 33 -14.33 -15.50 9.61
N CYS A 34 -13.06 -15.47 9.23
CA CYS A 34 -11.95 -15.65 10.15
C CYS A 34 -11.81 -14.43 11.05
N GLN A 35 -11.58 -14.65 12.35
CA GLN A 35 -11.29 -13.60 13.32
C GLN A 35 -9.88 -13.72 13.89
N ASP A 36 -9.10 -14.68 13.40
CA ASP A 36 -7.73 -14.89 13.83
C ASP A 36 -6.77 -14.06 12.99
N TRP A 37 -5.88 -13.33 13.66
CA TRP A 37 -4.91 -12.46 13.03
C TRP A 37 -3.48 -12.92 13.31
N TYR A 38 -2.61 -12.73 12.33
CA TYR A 38 -1.18 -12.59 12.56
C TYR A 38 -0.87 -11.14 12.91
N GLU A 39 -0.05 -10.94 13.93
CA GLU A 39 0.58 -9.65 14.22
C GLU A 39 2.08 -9.80 14.04
N PHE A 40 2.66 -8.89 13.26
CA PHE A 40 4.08 -8.97 12.94
C PHE A 40 4.66 -7.62 12.58
N LYS A 41 5.99 -7.56 12.56
CA LYS A 41 6.75 -6.35 12.23
C LYS A 41 7.23 -6.38 10.78
N GLY A 42 7.48 -5.21 10.25
CA GLY A 42 8.06 -5.03 8.93
C GLY A 42 8.82 -3.72 8.85
N GLN A 43 9.43 -3.51 7.70
CA GLN A 43 10.15 -2.29 7.37
C GLN A 43 9.79 -1.89 5.96
N SER A 44 9.66 -0.59 5.70
CA SER A 44 9.55 -0.09 4.34
C SER A 44 10.51 1.07 4.07
N SER A 45 10.85 1.25 2.79
CA SER A 45 11.65 2.37 2.29
C SER A 45 11.08 2.85 0.98
N THR A 46 10.62 4.11 0.95
CA THR A 46 9.97 4.70 -0.23
C THR A 46 10.78 5.83 -0.82
N VAL A 47 10.92 5.82 -2.15
CA VAL A 47 11.60 6.85 -2.93
C VAL A 47 10.76 7.30 -4.12
N LYS A 48 10.84 8.59 -4.48
CA LYS A 48 10.17 9.12 -5.67
C LYS A 48 10.79 8.54 -6.95
N THR A 49 9.95 8.34 -7.97
CA THR A 49 10.33 7.93 -9.34
C THR A 49 9.57 8.79 -10.35
N LEU A 50 9.79 8.57 -11.65
CA LEU A 50 9.04 9.22 -12.74
C LEU A 50 9.01 10.75 -12.61
N GLY A 51 10.15 11.35 -12.20
CA GLY A 51 10.22 12.80 -12.00
C GLY A 51 9.28 13.32 -10.88
N GLY A 52 8.89 12.49 -9.93
CA GLY A 52 7.95 12.86 -8.85
C GLY A 52 6.51 12.44 -9.12
N PHE A 53 6.16 12.04 -10.34
CA PHE A 53 4.84 11.49 -10.70
C PHE A 53 4.68 10.01 -10.30
N GLY A 54 5.47 9.54 -9.34
CA GLY A 54 5.47 8.16 -8.89
C GLY A 54 6.33 7.97 -7.66
N ASN A 55 6.16 6.82 -7.01
CA ASN A 55 7.07 6.33 -5.99
C ASN A 55 7.21 4.81 -6.04
N VAL A 56 8.34 4.31 -5.55
CA VAL A 56 8.58 2.88 -5.36
C VAL A 56 8.91 2.65 -3.89
N GLU A 57 8.19 1.72 -3.27
CA GLU A 57 8.36 1.31 -1.89
C GLU A 57 8.89 -0.11 -1.82
N ASP A 58 10.03 -0.29 -1.19
CA ASP A 58 10.58 -1.61 -0.86
C ASP A 58 10.04 -2.06 0.49
N ASN A 59 9.52 -3.28 0.58
CA ASN A 59 8.92 -3.84 1.77
C ASN A 59 9.69 -5.08 2.24
N HIS A 60 9.87 -5.18 3.55
CA HIS A 60 10.41 -6.35 4.22
C HIS A 60 9.45 -6.76 5.34
N LEU A 61 8.74 -7.86 5.14
CA LEU A 61 7.67 -8.36 5.98
C LEU A 61 8.18 -9.54 6.81
N HIS A 62 8.21 -9.41 8.14
CA HIS A 62 8.69 -10.47 9.03
C HIS A 62 7.51 -11.29 9.56
N PHE A 63 6.87 -12.08 8.68
CA PHE A 63 5.82 -13.01 9.10
C PHE A 63 6.35 -13.99 10.17
N PRO A 64 5.46 -14.61 11.00
CA PRO A 64 5.90 -15.48 12.09
C PRO A 64 6.87 -16.60 11.67
N ASP A 65 6.61 -17.21 10.51
CA ASP A 65 7.37 -18.39 10.04
C ASP A 65 8.26 -18.10 8.82
N SER A 66 8.26 -16.87 8.30
CA SER A 66 9.04 -16.52 7.09
C SER A 66 9.27 -15.02 6.97
N SER A 67 10.27 -14.65 6.17
CA SER A 67 10.47 -13.26 5.76
C SER A 67 10.21 -13.11 4.26
N VAL A 68 9.43 -12.10 3.91
CA VAL A 68 9.01 -11.83 2.53
C VAL A 68 9.47 -10.44 2.11
N ARG A 69 10.03 -10.34 0.92
CA ARG A 69 10.34 -9.06 0.26
C ARG A 69 9.31 -8.79 -0.82
N ALA A 70 8.89 -7.54 -0.93
CA ALA A 70 7.93 -7.13 -1.94
C ALA A 70 8.12 -5.66 -2.31
N LYS A 71 7.50 -5.22 -3.39
CA LYS A 71 7.50 -3.81 -3.80
C LYS A 71 6.10 -3.31 -4.07
N ALA A 72 5.81 -2.11 -3.60
CA ALA A 72 4.69 -1.33 -4.12
C ALA A 72 5.23 -0.31 -5.13
N ILE A 73 4.64 -0.26 -6.32
CA ILE A 73 4.98 0.69 -7.37
C ILE A 73 3.77 1.59 -7.57
N ARG A 74 3.98 2.91 -7.57
CA ARG A 74 2.90 3.88 -7.70
C ARG A 74 3.19 4.86 -8.81
N SER A 75 2.18 5.18 -9.62
CA SER A 75 2.26 6.23 -10.64
C SER A 75 1.02 7.10 -10.61
N TYR A 76 1.19 8.38 -10.89
CA TYR A 76 0.13 9.38 -10.98
C TYR A 76 -0.23 9.67 -12.44
N ASN A 77 -1.53 9.71 -12.73
CA ASN A 77 -2.07 10.14 -14.00
C ASN A 77 -2.61 11.58 -13.87
N ALA A 78 -1.89 12.55 -14.41
CA ALA A 78 -2.29 13.96 -14.36
C ALA A 78 -3.56 14.29 -15.16
N THR A 79 -3.98 13.41 -16.08
CA THR A 79 -5.22 13.60 -16.85
C THR A 79 -6.45 13.22 -16.01
N THR A 80 -6.38 12.14 -15.23
CA THR A 80 -7.50 11.68 -14.39
C THR A 80 -7.42 12.13 -12.94
N ASN A 81 -6.26 12.63 -12.50
CA ASN A 81 -5.91 12.94 -11.11
C ASN A 81 -5.96 11.72 -10.18
N GLU A 82 -5.58 10.56 -10.71
CA GLU A 82 -5.59 9.30 -9.97
C GLU A 82 -4.19 8.72 -9.86
N TRP A 83 -3.98 7.97 -8.77
CA TRP A 83 -2.85 7.10 -8.59
C TRP A 83 -3.26 5.66 -8.90
N ALA A 84 -2.33 4.92 -9.51
CA ALA A 84 -2.37 3.47 -9.61
C ALA A 84 -1.29 2.87 -8.70
N ILE A 85 -1.60 1.76 -8.02
CA ILE A 85 -0.70 1.08 -7.10
C ILE A 85 -0.60 -0.40 -7.49
N TRP A 86 0.55 -0.83 -7.97
CA TRP A 86 0.86 -2.24 -8.25
C TRP A 86 1.65 -2.85 -7.08
N TRP A 87 1.42 -4.14 -6.85
CA TRP A 87 2.18 -4.94 -5.90
C TRP A 87 2.99 -6.02 -6.63
N LEU A 88 4.26 -6.16 -6.23
CA LEU A 88 5.16 -7.23 -6.66
C LEU A 88 5.58 -8.03 -5.43
N ASP A 89 5.12 -9.27 -5.32
CA ASP A 89 5.51 -10.17 -4.24
C ASP A 89 6.76 -10.98 -4.65
N GLY A 90 7.81 -10.98 -3.81
CA GLY A 90 9.02 -11.75 -4.09
C GLY A 90 8.81 -13.27 -4.14
N ARG A 91 7.69 -13.78 -3.63
CA ARG A 91 7.27 -15.19 -3.77
C ARG A 91 6.69 -15.48 -5.16
N ASN A 92 6.25 -14.46 -5.89
CA ASN A 92 5.77 -14.54 -7.26
C ASN A 92 6.44 -13.43 -8.13
N PRO A 93 7.74 -13.55 -8.40
CA PRO A 93 8.54 -12.45 -8.95
C PRO A 93 8.25 -12.11 -10.43
N SER A 94 7.43 -12.90 -11.11
CA SER A 94 7.09 -12.72 -12.53
C SER A 94 5.79 -11.96 -12.78
N THR A 95 5.06 -11.57 -11.73
CA THR A 95 3.71 -11.03 -11.85
C THR A 95 3.53 -9.79 -10.98
N LEU A 96 2.99 -8.72 -11.57
CA LEU A 96 2.41 -7.61 -10.85
C LEU A 96 0.91 -7.86 -10.70
N ASP A 97 0.39 -7.56 -9.52
CA ASP A 97 -1.05 -7.60 -9.27
C ASP A 97 -1.78 -6.54 -10.10
N THR A 98 -3.09 -6.73 -10.29
CA THR A 98 -3.95 -5.70 -10.90
C THR A 98 -3.86 -4.42 -10.05
N PRO A 99 -3.57 -3.25 -10.63
CA PRO A 99 -3.39 -2.06 -9.82
C PRO A 99 -4.71 -1.63 -9.21
N VAL A 100 -4.67 -1.29 -7.93
CA VAL A 100 -5.75 -0.48 -7.36
C VAL A 100 -5.59 0.97 -7.83
N VAL A 101 -6.69 1.58 -8.25
CA VAL A 101 -6.74 2.94 -8.79
C VAL A 101 -7.63 3.80 -7.94
N GLY A 102 -7.24 5.06 -7.73
CA GLY A 102 -8.00 6.00 -6.92
C GLY A 102 -7.26 7.28 -6.60
N GLN A 103 -7.73 8.02 -5.61
CA GLN A 103 -7.26 9.37 -5.32
C GLN A 103 -7.35 9.68 -3.83
N PHE A 104 -6.67 10.74 -3.42
CA PHE A 104 -6.77 11.29 -2.07
C PHE A 104 -7.82 12.38 -1.97
N SER A 105 -8.47 12.45 -0.82
CA SER A 105 -9.31 13.56 -0.40
C SER A 105 -9.13 13.77 1.10
N ASN A 106 -8.75 14.98 1.51
CA ASN A 106 -8.54 15.35 2.91
C ASN A 106 -7.62 14.41 3.70
N GLY A 107 -6.53 13.95 3.08
CA GLY A 107 -5.58 13.02 3.70
C GLY A 107 -6.05 11.56 3.74
N ILE A 108 -7.19 11.22 3.16
CA ILE A 108 -7.66 9.85 3.02
C ILE A 108 -7.63 9.44 1.55
N GLY A 109 -6.86 8.40 1.24
CA GLY A 109 -6.77 7.80 -0.09
C GLY A 109 -7.67 6.59 -0.20
N HIS A 110 -8.54 6.55 -1.20
CA HIS A 110 -9.39 5.40 -1.51
C HIS A 110 -9.02 4.83 -2.87
N PHE A 111 -8.67 3.55 -2.90
CA PHE A 111 -8.23 2.86 -4.12
C PHE A 111 -8.97 1.55 -4.30
N PHE A 112 -9.30 1.21 -5.55
CA PHE A 112 -10.08 0.02 -5.87
C PHE A 112 -9.54 -0.72 -7.08
N ALA A 113 -9.72 -2.04 -7.10
CA ALA A 113 -9.52 -2.90 -8.25
C ALA A 113 -10.56 -4.02 -8.25
N ASP A 114 -10.83 -4.58 -9.43
CA ASP A 114 -11.44 -5.89 -9.57
C ASP A 114 -10.30 -6.90 -9.81
N ASP A 115 -10.29 -7.99 -9.04
CA ASP A 115 -9.20 -8.97 -9.07
C ASP A 115 -9.72 -10.39 -8.76
N GLN A 116 -8.82 -11.36 -8.58
CA GLN A 116 -9.14 -12.72 -8.18
C GLN A 116 -8.43 -13.13 -6.89
N TYR A 117 -9.15 -13.83 -6.03
CA TYR A 117 -8.60 -14.49 -4.85
C TYR A 117 -9.04 -15.95 -4.82
N ASP A 118 -8.08 -16.87 -4.77
CA ASP A 118 -8.30 -18.32 -4.90
C ASP A 118 -9.18 -18.69 -6.11
N GLY A 119 -8.95 -18.01 -7.24
CA GLY A 119 -9.68 -18.21 -8.49
C GLY A 119 -11.12 -17.67 -8.51
N LYS A 120 -11.54 -16.95 -7.47
CA LYS A 120 -12.86 -16.30 -7.40
C LYS A 120 -12.72 -14.79 -7.63
N PRO A 121 -13.61 -14.18 -8.43
CA PRO A 121 -13.65 -12.73 -8.57
C PRO A 121 -13.90 -12.05 -7.23
N ILE A 122 -13.14 -10.99 -6.94
CA ILE A 122 -13.31 -10.14 -5.77
C ILE A 122 -13.14 -8.68 -6.16
N ARG A 123 -13.63 -7.78 -5.31
CA ARG A 123 -13.20 -6.37 -5.32
C ARG A 123 -12.19 -6.15 -4.22
N VAL A 124 -11.12 -5.43 -4.54
CA VAL A 124 -10.07 -5.02 -3.62
C VAL A 124 -10.26 -3.54 -3.29
N ARG A 125 -10.07 -3.18 -2.02
CA ARG A 125 -10.02 -1.78 -1.58
C ARG A 125 -8.81 -1.54 -0.72
N PHE A 126 -8.04 -0.51 -1.06
CA PHE A 126 -7.08 0.08 -0.13
C PHE A 126 -7.61 1.39 0.43
N ILE A 127 -7.38 1.60 1.73
CA ILE A 127 -7.54 2.90 2.39
C ILE A 127 -6.18 3.31 2.93
N TRP A 128 -5.70 4.49 2.51
CA TRP A 128 -4.58 5.18 3.14
C TRP A 128 -5.13 6.30 4.02
N ASP A 129 -4.65 6.42 5.24
CA ASP A 129 -4.95 7.52 6.15
C ASP A 129 -3.65 8.23 6.52
N SER A 130 -3.49 9.44 5.98
CA SER A 130 -2.37 10.34 6.22
C SER A 130 -2.77 11.58 7.04
N THR A 131 -3.97 11.57 7.65
CA THR A 131 -4.42 12.68 8.50
C THR A 131 -3.51 12.91 9.71
N ASN A 132 -2.81 11.86 10.16
CA ASN A 132 -1.67 11.95 11.06
C ASN A 132 -0.39 11.48 10.35
N PRO A 133 0.47 12.40 9.84
CA PRO A 133 1.67 12.03 9.11
C PRO A 133 2.77 11.42 9.99
N GLU A 134 2.67 11.50 11.33
CA GLU A 134 3.61 10.84 12.25
C GLU A 134 3.25 9.36 12.49
N LEU A 135 2.00 8.99 12.20
CA LEU A 135 1.48 7.64 12.34
C LEU A 135 0.50 7.31 11.21
N PRO A 136 0.93 7.34 9.94
CA PRO A 136 0.04 7.03 8.84
C PRO A 136 -0.41 5.57 8.94
N LYS A 137 -1.58 5.30 8.37
CA LYS A 137 -2.21 3.99 8.40
C LYS A 137 -2.57 3.55 7.00
N TRP A 138 -2.58 2.24 6.82
CA TRP A 138 -3.08 1.61 5.61
C TRP A 138 -3.93 0.41 5.96
N GLU A 139 -4.95 0.17 5.15
CA GLU A 139 -5.84 -0.98 5.27
C GLU A 139 -6.18 -1.55 3.89
N GLN A 140 -6.26 -2.87 3.81
CA GLN A 140 -6.83 -3.63 2.71
C GLN A 140 -8.09 -4.36 3.15
N ALA A 141 -9.11 -4.31 2.29
CA ALA A 141 -10.32 -5.09 2.41
C ALA A 141 -10.68 -5.76 1.08
N PHE A 142 -11.27 -6.95 1.16
CA PHE A 142 -11.83 -7.66 0.01
C PHE A 142 -13.35 -7.74 0.13
N SER A 143 -14.00 -7.83 -1.01
CA SER A 143 -15.43 -8.08 -1.15
C SER A 143 -15.67 -9.17 -2.18
N ASP A 144 -16.49 -10.16 -1.84
CA ASP A 144 -16.96 -11.21 -2.74
C ASP A 144 -18.41 -11.00 -3.21
N ASP A 145 -19.01 -9.86 -2.86
CA ASP A 145 -20.40 -9.49 -3.17
C ASP A 145 -20.51 -8.18 -3.94
N ASN A 146 -19.51 -7.89 -4.79
CA ASN A 146 -19.42 -6.70 -5.65
C ASN A 146 -19.31 -5.35 -4.89
N GLY A 147 -18.79 -5.39 -3.67
CA GLY A 147 -18.51 -4.21 -2.84
C GLY A 147 -19.67 -3.80 -1.93
N ASN A 148 -20.69 -4.65 -1.77
CA ASN A 148 -21.78 -4.40 -0.84
C ASN A 148 -21.31 -4.55 0.62
N THR A 149 -20.47 -5.55 0.88
CA THR A 149 -19.78 -5.76 2.16
C THR A 149 -18.28 -5.90 1.96
N TRP A 150 -17.51 -5.61 3.01
CA TRP A 150 -16.04 -5.57 2.95
C TRP A 150 -15.43 -6.27 4.17
N GLU A 151 -14.60 -7.29 3.93
CA GLU A 151 -13.79 -7.94 4.97
C GLU A 151 -12.39 -7.31 4.99
N VAL A 152 -12.12 -6.51 6.03
CA VAL A 152 -10.78 -6.01 6.31
C VAL A 152 -9.88 -7.19 6.63
N ASN A 153 -8.83 -7.37 5.84
CA ASN A 153 -7.95 -8.53 5.95
C ASN A 153 -6.47 -8.17 6.17
N TRP A 154 -6.10 -6.90 6.04
CA TRP A 154 -4.76 -6.44 6.38
C TRP A 154 -4.76 -4.97 6.83
N GLN A 155 -4.07 -4.68 7.93
CA GLN A 155 -3.87 -3.35 8.47
C GLN A 155 -2.39 -3.09 8.72
N MET A 156 -1.97 -1.84 8.53
CA MET A 156 -0.61 -1.37 8.77
C MET A 156 -0.63 -0.04 9.53
N THR A 157 0.35 0.13 10.42
CA THR A 157 0.70 1.42 11.04
C THR A 157 2.18 1.66 10.87
N PHE A 158 2.54 2.87 10.48
CA PHE A 158 3.92 3.22 10.12
C PHE A 158 4.49 4.17 11.17
N ARG A 159 5.73 3.94 11.59
CA ARG A 159 6.51 4.87 12.42
C ARG A 159 7.82 5.19 11.73
N ALA A 160 8.09 6.47 11.53
CA ALA A 160 9.32 6.88 10.88
C ALA A 160 10.52 6.40 11.70
N LYS A 161 11.54 5.87 11.04
CA LYS A 161 12.80 5.58 11.73
C LYS A 161 13.41 6.89 12.22
N SER A 162 13.97 6.85 13.44
CA SER A 162 14.64 8.02 14.02
C SER A 162 15.76 8.50 13.10
N GLY A 163 15.82 9.80 12.84
CA GLY A 163 16.76 10.40 11.87
C GLY A 163 16.12 10.88 10.56
N LYS A 164 14.79 10.84 10.43
CA LYS A 164 14.09 11.56 9.37
C LYS A 164 14.40 13.06 9.50
N ASN A 165 15.34 13.57 8.71
CA ASN A 165 15.39 15.00 8.45
C ASN A 165 14.03 15.36 7.86
N LYS A 166 13.24 16.16 8.60
CA LYS A 166 12.03 16.78 8.08
C LYS A 166 12.46 17.61 6.89
N ILE A 167 12.18 17.13 5.68
CA ILE A 167 12.34 17.91 4.44
C ILE A 167 11.09 18.77 4.31
#